data_AF-A0A4D8RV48-F1
#
_entry.id   AF-A0A4D8RV48-F1
#
_cell.length_a   1.000
_cell.length_b   1.000
_cell.length_c   1.000
_cell.angle_alpha   90.00
_cell.angle_beta   90.00
_cell.angle_gamma   90.00
#
_symmetry.space_group_name_H-M   'P 1'
#
loop_
_entity.id
_entity.type
_entity.pdbx_description
1 polymer ?
#
loop_
_entity_poly.entity_id
_entity_poly.type
_entity_poly.pdbx_seq_one_letter_code
_entity_poly.pdbx_strand_id
1 'polypeptide(L)'
;MKAQSEFIAFIIAIILIVVILVPLAFLVLDFSKPSAQQVDEISVLRRQIDGGSILLFFNSTPSKSTLLTIRGGSNYTLEGVFYDYHGQWINISNKITPSVPAPLIYNFTLPSYVWNRTLLLEISGYNVSVFATVLPNETAFA
;
A
#
# COMPACT_ATOMS: atom_id res chain seq x y z
N MET A 1 70.10 23.77 -7.12
CA MET A 1 68.90 24.31 -6.45
C MET A 1 67.61 24.18 -7.29
N LYS A 2 67.64 24.25 -8.63
CA LYS A 2 66.45 24.12 -9.49
C LYS A 2 65.77 22.73 -9.42
N ALA A 3 66.54 21.65 -9.55
CA ALA A 3 66.01 20.27 -9.47
C ALA A 3 65.41 19.93 -8.09
N GLN A 4 65.96 20.49 -7.00
CA GLN A 4 65.40 20.32 -5.66
C GLN A 4 64.06 21.07 -5.50
N SER A 5 63.95 22.27 -6.09
CA SER A 5 62.70 23.04 -6.11
C SER A 5 61.61 22.36 -6.94
N GLU A 6 61.95 21.77 -8.08
CA GLU A 6 61.01 21.03 -8.93
C GLU A 6 60.54 19.73 -8.24
N PHE A 7 61.45 19.04 -7.55
CA PHE A 7 61.11 17.87 -6.74
C PHE A 7 60.18 18.20 -5.56
N ILE A 8 60.43 19.30 -4.85
CA ILE A 8 59.56 19.77 -3.77
C ILE A 8 58.17 20.15 -4.32
N ALA A 9 58.11 20.86 -5.45
CA ALA A 9 56.84 21.22 -6.08
C ALA A 9 56.03 20.00 -6.52
N PHE A 10 56.70 18.96 -7.05
CA PHE A 10 56.06 17.70 -7.43
C PHE A 10 55.47 16.95 -6.23
N ILE A 11 56.20 16.89 -5.11
CA ILE A 11 55.71 16.30 -3.87
C ILE A 11 54.47 17.05 -3.35
N ILE A 12 54.51 18.39 -3.36
CA ILE A 12 53.37 19.21 -2.93
C ILE A 12 52.14 18.96 -3.82
N ALA A 13 52.33 18.83 -5.13
CA ALA A 13 51.24 18.54 -6.07
C ALA A 13 50.60 17.17 -5.80
N ILE A 14 51.39 16.13 -5.53
CA ILE A 14 50.88 14.80 -5.16
C ILE A 14 50.07 14.86 -3.85
N ILE A 15 50.59 15.57 -2.85
CA ILE A 15 49.89 15.72 -1.57
C ILE A 15 48.54 16.41 -1.80
N LEU A 16 48.48 17.47 -2.59
CA LEU A 16 47.22 18.16 -2.93
C LEU A 16 46.23 17.24 -3.64
N ILE A 17 46.69 16.44 -4.60
CA ILE A 17 45.85 15.48 -5.32
C ILE A 17 45.25 14.45 -4.34
N VAL A 18 46.05 13.89 -3.44
CA VAL A 18 45.59 12.92 -2.44
C VAL A 18 44.61 13.57 -1.45
N VAL A 19 44.91 14.79 -0.98
CA VAL A 19 44.06 15.55 -0.05
C VAL A 19 42.71 15.91 -0.68
N ILE A 20 42.62 16.04 -2.00
CA ILE A 20 41.34 16.30 -2.69
C ILE A 20 40.61 14.98 -3.00
N LEU A 21 41.31 13.99 -3.56
CA LEU A 21 40.69 12.75 -4.04
C LEU A 21 40.17 11.85 -2.91
N VAL A 22 40.88 11.78 -1.78
CA VAL A 22 40.47 10.91 -0.65
C VAL A 22 39.12 11.37 -0.04
N PRO A 23 38.92 12.65 0.34
CA PRO A 23 37.61 13.10 0.82
C PRO A 23 36.52 12.99 -0.26
N LEU A 24 36.86 13.22 -1.54
CA LEU A 24 35.90 13.07 -2.64
C LEU A 24 35.44 11.61 -2.78
N ALA A 25 36.37 10.66 -2.65
CA ALA A 25 36.07 9.23 -2.65
C ALA A 25 35.19 8.84 -1.45
N PHE A 26 35.46 9.37 -0.25
CA PHE A 26 34.58 9.16 0.91
C PHE A 26 33.18 9.72 0.68
N LEU A 27 33.06 10.93 0.10
CA LEU A 27 31.77 11.50 -0.29
C LEU A 27 31.00 10.58 -1.26
N VAL A 28 31.64 10.15 -2.36
CA VAL A 28 31.00 9.31 -3.38
C VAL A 28 30.60 7.93 -2.82
N LEU A 29 31.43 7.35 -1.95
CA LEU A 29 31.13 6.09 -1.27
C LEU A 29 29.95 6.21 -0.29
N ASP A 30 29.77 7.38 0.35
CA ASP A 30 28.62 7.65 1.21
C ASP A 30 27.33 8.03 0.43
N PHE A 31 27.46 8.53 -0.81
CA PHE A 31 26.32 8.90 -1.67
C PHE A 31 25.49 7.69 -2.16
N SER A 32 26.02 6.46 -2.09
CA SER A 32 25.39 5.26 -2.64
C SER A 32 24.75 4.35 -1.59
N LYS A 33 24.39 4.89 -0.42
CA LYS A 33 23.32 4.25 0.37
C LYS A 33 22.01 4.78 -0.20
N PRO A 34 21.15 3.96 -0.84
CA PRO A 34 19.78 4.39 -1.07
C PRO A 34 19.24 4.84 0.28
N SER A 35 18.75 6.08 0.34
CA SER A 35 18.24 6.72 1.55
C SER A 35 17.56 5.68 2.43
N ALA A 36 18.23 5.26 3.50
CA ALA A 36 17.63 4.48 4.55
C ALA A 36 16.78 5.41 5.42
N GLN A 37 16.03 6.33 4.80
CA GLN A 37 14.72 6.63 5.32
C GLN A 37 14.00 5.30 5.29
N GLN A 38 13.98 4.66 6.47
CA GLN A 38 12.98 3.68 6.81
C GLN A 38 11.69 4.21 6.19
N VAL A 39 11.11 3.49 5.23
CA VAL A 39 9.81 3.84 4.69
C VAL A 39 8.98 4.09 5.93
N ASP A 40 8.56 5.32 6.15
CA ASP A 40 7.81 5.68 7.34
C ASP A 40 6.43 5.09 7.09
N GLU A 41 6.32 3.81 7.35
CA GLU A 41 5.12 3.00 7.16
C GLU A 41 3.98 3.64 7.93
N ILE A 42 4.26 4.29 9.06
CA ILE A 42 3.27 5.04 9.82
C ILE A 42 2.82 6.30 9.08
N SER A 43 3.70 7.03 8.38
CA SER A 43 3.29 8.17 7.54
C SER A 43 2.60 7.75 6.24
N VAL A 44 2.97 6.61 5.65
CA VAL A 44 2.29 6.04 4.47
C VAL A 44 0.92 5.51 4.87
N LEU A 45 0.84 4.76 5.97
CA LEU A 45 -0.42 4.32 6.59
C LEU A 45 -1.25 5.52 7.05
N ARG A 46 -0.66 6.55 7.66
CA ARG A 46 -1.40 7.78 8.04
C ARG A 46 -1.87 8.56 6.81
N ARG A 47 -1.11 8.62 5.72
CA ARG A 47 -1.56 9.22 4.44
C ARG A 47 -2.64 8.37 3.76
N GLN A 48 -2.68 7.05 3.96
CA GLN A 48 -3.81 6.20 3.53
C GLN A 48 -5.03 6.38 4.45
N ILE A 49 -4.83 6.47 5.77
CA ILE A 49 -5.88 6.66 6.78
C ILE A 49 -6.53 8.05 6.69
N ASP A 50 -5.76 9.10 6.36
CA ASP A 50 -6.26 10.47 6.13
C ASP A 50 -6.50 10.82 4.65
N GLY A 51 -6.30 9.89 3.69
CA GLY A 51 -6.22 10.20 2.25
C GLY A 51 -6.82 9.18 1.27
N GLY A 52 -7.96 8.55 1.60
CA GLY A 52 -8.70 7.71 0.66
C GLY A 52 -8.79 6.22 1.00
N SER A 53 -8.55 5.85 2.27
CA SER A 53 -8.84 4.50 2.77
C SER A 53 -10.33 4.18 2.72
N ILE A 54 -10.62 2.98 2.23
CA ILE A 54 -11.94 2.40 2.18
C ILE A 54 -12.12 1.54 3.44
N LEU A 55 -13.15 1.83 4.21
CA LEU A 55 -13.53 1.12 5.42
C LEU A 55 -14.83 0.37 5.18
N LEU A 56 -14.73 -0.96 5.15
CA LEU A 56 -15.86 -1.86 4.94
C LEU A 56 -15.97 -2.81 6.13
N PHE A 57 -17.09 -2.78 6.84
CA PHE A 57 -17.36 -3.67 7.96
C PHE A 57 -18.28 -4.80 7.56
N PHE A 58 -17.86 -6.04 7.80
CA PHE A 58 -18.68 -7.20 7.52
C PHE A 58 -19.50 -7.60 8.75
N ASN A 59 -20.79 -7.26 8.76
CA ASN A 59 -21.73 -7.72 9.78
C ASN A 59 -22.14 -9.18 9.51
N SER A 60 -21.62 -10.09 10.33
CA SER A 60 -21.85 -11.53 10.27
C SER A 60 -23.06 -11.92 11.12
N THR A 61 -24.23 -11.33 10.85
CA THR A 61 -25.49 -11.77 11.48
C THR A 61 -26.14 -12.86 10.62
N PRO A 62 -26.39 -14.08 11.13
CA PRO A 62 -26.92 -15.20 10.35
C PRO A 62 -28.25 -14.91 9.61
N SER A 63 -29.11 -14.10 10.22
CA SER A 63 -30.41 -13.72 9.65
C SER A 63 -30.35 -12.52 8.71
N LYS A 64 -29.30 -11.69 8.80
CA LYS A 64 -29.16 -10.44 8.03
C LYS A 64 -27.69 -10.04 7.91
N SER A 65 -26.99 -10.77 7.05
CA SER A 65 -25.58 -10.49 6.78
C SER A 65 -25.45 -9.25 5.89
N THR A 66 -24.57 -8.31 6.25
CA THR A 66 -24.39 -7.07 5.49
C THR A 66 -22.94 -6.62 5.45
N LEU A 67 -22.52 -6.04 4.33
CA LEU A 67 -21.30 -5.26 4.22
C LEU A 67 -21.65 -3.78 4.38
N LEU A 68 -21.18 -3.17 5.47
CA LEU A 68 -21.41 -1.77 5.79
C LEU A 68 -20.27 -0.93 5.25
N THR A 69 -20.60 0.08 4.46
CA THR A 69 -19.61 1.04 3.96
C THR A 69 -19.49 2.18 4.96
N ILE A 70 -18.40 2.17 5.73
CA ILE A 70 -18.12 3.19 6.76
C ILE A 70 -17.45 4.41 6.11
N ARG A 71 -16.51 4.16 5.17
CA ARG A 71 -15.88 5.16 4.32
C ARG A 71 -15.56 4.53 2.97
N GLY A 72 -15.92 5.17 1.87
CA GLY A 72 -15.71 4.63 0.52
C GLY A 72 -15.86 5.74 -0.50
N GLY A 73 -16.97 6.48 -0.47
CA GLY A 73 -17.17 7.62 -1.37
C GLY A 73 -17.51 7.19 -2.80
N SER A 74 -18.07 8.10 -3.60
CA SER A 74 -18.59 7.77 -4.95
C SER A 74 -17.52 7.44 -5.99
N ASN A 75 -16.25 7.71 -5.69
CA ASN A 75 -15.14 7.47 -6.60
C ASN A 75 -14.64 6.02 -6.59
N TYR A 76 -15.20 5.20 -5.68
CA TYR A 76 -14.85 3.80 -5.54
C TYR A 76 -16.11 2.95 -5.73
N THR A 77 -15.94 1.83 -6.41
CA THR A 77 -17.02 0.91 -6.78
C THR A 77 -16.67 -0.46 -6.24
N LEU A 78 -17.61 -1.09 -5.54
CA LEU A 78 -17.53 -2.51 -5.30
C LEU A 78 -17.81 -3.17 -6.64
N GLU A 79 -16.85 -3.91 -7.19
CA GLU A 79 -16.96 -4.62 -8.48
C GLU A 79 -17.32 -6.08 -8.29
N GLY A 80 -16.84 -6.67 -7.20
CA GLY A 80 -16.96 -8.09 -6.96
C GLY A 80 -16.97 -8.44 -5.49
N VAL A 81 -17.73 -9.47 -5.15
CA VAL A 81 -17.72 -10.08 -3.83
C VAL A 81 -17.67 -11.58 -3.98
N PHE A 82 -16.73 -12.18 -3.28
CA PHE A 82 -16.50 -13.61 -3.25
C PHE A 82 -16.49 -14.08 -1.80
N TYR A 83 -16.83 -15.33 -1.56
CA TYR A 83 -16.66 -15.95 -0.24
C TYR A 83 -15.80 -17.21 -0.36
N ASP A 84 -15.10 -17.53 0.73
CA ASP A 84 -14.33 -18.76 0.81
C ASP A 84 -15.23 -19.96 1.09
N TYR A 85 -15.14 -20.96 0.23
CA TYR A 85 -15.75 -22.27 0.40
C TYR A 85 -14.68 -23.34 0.25
N HIS A 86 -14.09 -23.75 1.38
CA HIS A 86 -13.09 -24.82 1.42
C HIS A 86 -11.85 -24.55 0.54
N GLY A 87 -11.36 -23.31 0.53
CA GLY A 87 -10.19 -22.90 -0.25
C GLY A 87 -10.51 -22.48 -1.67
N GLN A 88 -11.80 -22.38 -2.04
CA GLN A 88 -12.26 -21.86 -3.33
C GLN A 88 -13.03 -20.57 -3.14
N TRP A 89 -12.68 -19.55 -3.92
CA TRP A 89 -13.40 -18.28 -3.94
C TRP A 89 -14.59 -18.36 -4.88
N ILE A 90 -15.80 -18.32 -4.31
CA ILE A 90 -17.05 -18.38 -5.07
C ILE A 90 -17.64 -16.98 -5.19
N ASN A 91 -17.87 -16.54 -6.43
CA ASN A 91 -18.45 -15.23 -6.74
C ASN A 91 -19.94 -15.20 -6.37
N ILE A 92 -20.34 -14.19 -5.59
CA ILE A 92 -21.73 -13.95 -5.19
C ILE A 92 -22.23 -12.55 -5.56
N SER A 93 -21.51 -11.82 -6.40
CA SER A 93 -21.81 -10.42 -6.77
C SER A 93 -23.23 -10.22 -7.30
N ASN A 94 -23.76 -11.21 -8.03
CA ASN A 94 -25.13 -11.21 -8.56
C ASN A 94 -26.23 -11.50 -7.51
N LYS A 95 -25.86 -11.87 -6.29
CA LYS A 95 -26.77 -12.18 -5.17
C LYS A 95 -26.73 -11.12 -4.07
N ILE A 96 -26.05 -10.00 -4.33
CA ILE A 96 -25.90 -8.88 -3.40
C ILE A 96 -26.91 -7.79 -3.74
N THR A 97 -27.39 -7.10 -2.72
CA THR A 97 -28.31 -5.97 -2.88
C THR A 97 -27.76 -4.73 -2.17
N PRO A 98 -27.54 -3.58 -2.85
CA PRO A 98 -27.76 -3.35 -4.28
C PRO A 98 -26.85 -4.23 -5.15
N SER A 99 -27.27 -4.47 -6.40
CA SER A 99 -26.50 -5.29 -7.34
C SER A 99 -25.13 -4.67 -7.58
N VAL A 100 -24.10 -5.50 -7.51
CA VAL A 100 -22.73 -5.14 -7.82
C VAL A 100 -22.50 -5.33 -9.33
N PRO A 101 -21.80 -4.41 -10.04
CA PRO A 101 -21.02 -3.30 -9.51
C PRO A 101 -21.85 -2.12 -9.01
N ALA A 102 -21.45 -1.53 -7.89
CA ALA A 102 -22.13 -0.39 -7.28
C ALA A 102 -21.18 0.47 -6.43
N PRO A 103 -21.41 1.80 -6.35
CA PRO A 103 -20.52 2.70 -5.65
C PRO A 103 -20.50 2.40 -4.14
N LEU A 104 -19.33 2.59 -3.53
CA LEU A 104 -19.07 2.41 -2.09
C LEU A 104 -19.61 3.59 -1.25
N ILE A 105 -20.89 3.89 -1.47
CA ILE A 105 -21.71 4.81 -0.67
C ILE A 105 -22.94 4.09 -0.10
N TYR A 106 -23.21 2.87 -0.57
CA TYR A 106 -24.31 2.04 -0.12
C TYR A 106 -23.84 0.97 0.87
N ASN A 107 -24.77 0.50 1.69
CA ASN A 107 -24.61 -0.75 2.42
C ASN A 107 -25.11 -1.90 1.54
N PHE A 108 -24.43 -3.03 1.61
CA PHE A 108 -24.74 -4.19 0.81
C PHE A 108 -25.30 -5.30 1.68
N THR A 109 -26.45 -5.83 1.30
CA THR A 109 -27.03 -7.02 1.91
C THR A 109 -26.44 -8.25 1.23
N LEU A 110 -25.93 -9.16 2.05
CA LEU A 110 -25.28 -10.38 1.63
C LEU A 110 -26.23 -11.57 1.82
N PRO A 111 -26.09 -12.64 1.03
CA PRO A 111 -26.84 -13.87 1.25
C PRO A 111 -26.56 -14.45 2.65
N SER A 112 -27.59 -14.99 3.30
CA SER A 112 -27.44 -15.50 4.67
C SER A 112 -26.33 -16.54 4.79
N TYR A 113 -26.17 -17.46 3.84
CA TYR A 113 -25.20 -18.56 3.89
C TYR A 113 -23.71 -18.14 3.91
N VAL A 114 -23.38 -16.87 3.66
CA VAL A 114 -21.99 -16.38 3.75
C VAL A 114 -21.65 -15.77 5.12
N TRP A 115 -22.59 -15.71 6.06
CA TRP A 115 -22.41 -15.03 7.34
C TRP A 115 -21.12 -15.44 8.07
N ASN A 116 -20.81 -16.73 8.12
CA ASN A 116 -19.64 -17.27 8.82
C ASN A 116 -18.42 -17.53 7.91
N ARG A 117 -18.37 -16.88 6.74
CA ARG A 117 -17.32 -17.11 5.75
C ARG A 117 -16.43 -15.88 5.61
N THR A 118 -15.16 -16.11 5.31
CA THR A 118 -14.28 -15.04 4.86
C THR A 118 -14.76 -14.53 3.51
N LEU A 119 -14.80 -13.22 3.33
CA LEU A 119 -15.10 -12.60 2.05
C LEU A 119 -13.85 -12.02 1.42
N LEU A 120 -13.78 -12.06 0.10
CA LEU A 120 -12.83 -11.32 -0.71
C LEU A 120 -13.64 -10.28 -1.50
N LEU A 121 -13.25 -9.02 -1.36
CA LEU A 121 -13.91 -7.87 -1.96
C LEU A 121 -13.01 -7.34 -3.06
N GLU A 122 -13.57 -7.13 -4.25
CA GLU A 122 -12.90 -6.46 -5.35
C GLU A 122 -13.45 -5.05 -5.47
N ILE A 123 -12.56 -4.08 -5.33
CA ILE A 123 -12.90 -2.66 -5.26
C ILE A 123 -12.12 -1.94 -6.36
N SER A 124 -12.83 -1.22 -7.23
CA SER A 124 -12.22 -0.38 -8.26
C SER A 124 -12.27 1.09 -7.87
N GLY A 125 -11.24 1.85 -8.26
CA GLY A 125 -11.22 3.30 -8.12
C GLY A 125 -10.23 3.94 -9.08
N TYR A 126 -10.67 4.98 -9.80
CA TYR A 126 -9.93 5.77 -10.80
C TYR A 126 -9.24 5.00 -11.95
N ASN A 127 -8.32 4.08 -11.67
CA ASN A 127 -7.61 3.20 -12.63
C ASN A 127 -6.97 1.96 -11.95
N VAL A 128 -7.33 1.66 -10.71
CA VAL A 128 -6.76 0.54 -9.93
C VAL A 128 -7.87 -0.33 -9.38
N SER A 129 -7.61 -1.63 -9.32
CA SER A 129 -8.42 -2.60 -8.59
C SER A 129 -7.66 -3.09 -7.36
N VAL A 130 -8.30 -3.02 -6.21
CA VAL A 130 -7.78 -3.48 -4.92
C VAL A 130 -8.62 -4.66 -4.46
N PHE A 131 -7.95 -5.68 -3.94
CA PHE A 131 -8.60 -6.83 -3.33
C PHE A 131 -8.44 -6.75 -1.81
N ALA A 132 -9.55 -6.85 -1.09
CA ALA A 132 -9.58 -6.77 0.36
C ALA A 132 -10.26 -8.00 0.96
N THR A 133 -9.59 -8.66 1.89
CA THR A 133 -10.17 -9.80 2.61
C THR A 133 -10.84 -9.29 3.89
N VAL A 134 -12.07 -9.72 4.16
CA VAL A 134 -12.79 -9.38 5.39
C VAL A 134 -13.31 -10.64 6.08
N LEU A 135 -13.04 -10.75 7.38
CA LEU A 135 -13.52 -11.82 8.24
C LEU A 135 -14.85 -11.46 8.90
N PRO A 136 -15.64 -12.45 9.35
CA PRO A 136 -16.87 -12.23 10.10
C PRO A 136 -16.73 -11.23 11.25
N ASN A 137 -17.55 -10.17 11.26
CA ASN A 137 -17.53 -9.08 12.26
C ASN A 137 -16.22 -8.30 12.33
N GLU A 138 -15.48 -8.24 11.22
CA GLU A 138 -14.28 -7.42 11.10
C GLU A 138 -14.45 -6.27 10.10
N THR A 139 -13.55 -5.30 10.21
CA THR A 139 -13.41 -4.20 9.26
C THR A 139 -12.24 -4.50 8.34
N ALA A 140 -12.48 -4.49 7.04
CA ALA A 140 -11.42 -4.48 6.05
C ALA A 140 -11.01 -3.04 5.73
N PHE A 141 -9.72 -2.90 5.44
CA PHE A 141 -9.07 -1.69 5.01
C PHE A 141 -8.54 -1.93 3.60
N ALA A 142 -8.85 -1.04 2.68
CA ALA A 142 -8.38 -1.07 1.29
C ALA A 142 -7.93 0.32 0.84
#